data_AF-A0A367WV10-F1
#
_entry.id   AF-A0A367WV10-F1
#
_cell.length_a   1.000
_cell.length_b   1.000
_cell.length_c   1.000
_cell.angle_alpha   90.00
_cell.angle_beta   90.00
_cell.angle_gamma   90.00
#
_symmetry.space_group_name_H-M   'P 1'
#
loop_
_entity.id
_entity.type
_entity.pdbx_description
1 polymer ?
#
loop_
_entity_poly.entity_id
_entity_poly.type
_entity_poly.pdbx_seq_one_letter_code
_entity_poly.pdbx_strand_id
1 'polypeptide(L)'
;MTGKRNKVGPVEVNSYRAFLVEPSRPPSKGGNTRAWHQHSFEIDGERYSFLALGAKRWVFTNDTVEFEWHWDENGRYRNVDPATVRTMNSRGETVVRGERGTKKGRSAPPRMPGSRREQRD
;
A
#
# COMPACT_ATOMS: atom_id res chain seq x y z
N MET A 1 1.95 22.70 8.48
CA MET A 1 0.53 22.96 8.17
C MET A 1 -0.18 21.63 8.19
N THR A 2 -1.01 21.37 9.20
CA THR A 2 -1.76 20.12 9.32
C THR A 2 -2.94 20.20 8.37
N GLY A 3 -2.80 19.62 7.18
CA GLY A 3 -3.89 19.55 6.19
C GLY A 3 -5.14 18.92 6.81
N LYS A 4 -6.31 19.46 6.48
CA LYS A 4 -7.61 18.94 6.94
C LYS A 4 -7.73 17.46 6.56
N ARG A 5 -7.91 16.59 7.56
CA ARG A 5 -8.17 15.17 7.35
C ARG A 5 -9.66 14.97 7.08
N ASN A 6 -9.96 14.20 6.03
CA ASN A 6 -11.30 13.82 5.62
C ASN A 6 -11.55 12.37 6.05
N LYS A 7 -12.75 12.05 6.53
CA LYS A 7 -13.13 10.69 6.92
C LYS A 7 -14.07 10.08 5.87
N VAL A 8 -13.89 8.79 5.59
CA VAL A 8 -14.76 7.99 4.70
C VAL A 8 -15.19 6.72 5.42
N GLY A 9 -16.42 6.27 5.17
CA GLY A 9 -16.95 4.96 5.55
C GLY A 9 -17.89 4.94 6.77
N PRO A 10 -18.42 3.75 7.13
CA PRO A 10 -18.17 2.45 6.50
C PRO A 10 -18.75 2.34 5.09
N VAL A 11 -17.95 1.87 4.12
CA VAL A 11 -18.36 1.76 2.70
C VAL A 11 -17.65 0.59 2.02
N GLU A 12 -18.28 -0.01 1.00
CA GLU A 12 -17.67 -1.06 0.19
C GLU A 12 -16.68 -0.48 -0.84
N VAL A 13 -15.70 -1.29 -1.25
CA VAL A 13 -14.72 -0.89 -2.27
C VAL A 13 -15.07 -1.50 -3.63
N ASN A 14 -15.09 -0.69 -4.68
CA ASN A 14 -15.35 -1.17 -6.04
C ASN A 14 -14.17 -2.00 -6.59
N SER A 15 -12.94 -1.55 -6.31
CA SER A 15 -11.73 -2.26 -6.75
C SER A 15 -10.54 -2.03 -5.82
N TYR A 16 -9.60 -2.98 -5.80
CA TYR A 16 -8.37 -2.89 -5.00
C TYR A 16 -7.16 -3.38 -5.79
N ARG A 17 -6.07 -2.61 -5.77
CA ARG A 17 -4.80 -2.95 -6.42
C ARG A 17 -3.61 -2.62 -5.50
N ALA A 18 -2.52 -3.36 -5.66
CA ALA A 18 -1.25 -3.09 -4.98
C ALA A 18 -0.10 -3.18 -6.00
N PHE A 19 0.81 -2.21 -5.97
CA PHE A 19 1.92 -2.09 -6.91
C PHE A 19 3.24 -1.96 -6.16
N LEU A 20 4.27 -2.68 -6.58
CA LEU A 20 5.60 -2.59 -5.99
C LEU A 20 6.20 -1.21 -6.29
N VAL A 21 6.70 -0.51 -5.26
CA VAL A 21 7.32 0.82 -5.38
C VAL A 21 8.83 0.76 -5.18
N GLU A 22 9.32 -0.19 -4.38
CA GLU A 22 10.77 -0.38 -4.19
C GLU A 22 11.41 -1.16 -5.36
N PRO A 23 12.73 -0.99 -5.58
CA PRO A 23 13.48 -1.84 -6.48
C PRO A 23 13.28 -3.34 -6.18
N SER A 24 12.97 -4.11 -7.22
CA SER A 24 12.69 -5.54 -7.09
C SER A 24 13.92 -6.31 -6.59
N ARG A 25 13.67 -7.33 -5.75
CA ARG A 25 14.71 -8.19 -5.17
C ARG A 25 14.47 -9.66 -5.53
N PRO A 26 15.53 -10.41 -5.87
CA PRO A 26 15.40 -11.84 -6.10
C PRO A 26 14.96 -12.60 -4.83
N PRO A 27 14.27 -13.75 -4.98
CA PRO A 27 13.83 -14.57 -3.84
C PRO A 27 14.95 -14.99 -2.89
N SER A 28 16.15 -15.30 -3.43
CA SER A 28 17.33 -15.71 -2.66
C SER A 28 17.84 -14.67 -1.66
N LYS A 29 17.38 -13.42 -1.80
CA LYS A 29 17.69 -12.35 -0.85
C LYS A 29 16.47 -11.97 -0.03
N GLY A 30 15.45 -12.83 0.10
CA GLY A 30 14.22 -12.55 0.86
C GLY A 30 13.12 -11.86 0.06
N GLY A 31 13.28 -11.69 -1.25
CA GLY A 31 12.22 -11.26 -2.16
C GLY A 31 11.57 -9.91 -1.84
N ASN A 32 10.31 -9.75 -2.28
CA ASN A 32 9.54 -8.50 -2.20
C ASN A 32 8.35 -8.57 -1.23
N THR A 33 8.21 -9.62 -0.43
CA THR A 33 7.08 -9.83 0.48
C THR A 33 6.91 -8.71 1.52
N ARG A 34 8.01 -8.08 1.95
CA ARG A 34 8.02 -6.89 2.84
C ARG A 34 8.56 -5.64 2.15
N ALA A 35 8.45 -5.56 0.82
CA ALA A 35 8.79 -4.35 0.09
C ALA A 35 7.67 -3.30 0.22
N TRP A 36 7.99 -2.01 0.04
CA TRP A 36 6.95 -0.98 -0.03
C TRP A 36 6.11 -1.15 -1.30
N HIS A 37 4.80 -1.15 -1.11
CA HIS A 37 3.82 -1.16 -2.18
C HIS A 37 2.89 0.04 -2.05
N GLN A 38 2.51 0.61 -3.18
CA GLN A 38 1.39 1.52 -3.29
C GLN A 38 0.13 0.69 -3.38
N HIS A 39 -0.73 0.83 -2.38
CA HIS A 39 -2.07 0.28 -2.38
C HIS A 39 -3.01 1.37 -2.88
N SER A 40 -3.93 0.99 -3.76
CA SER A 40 -4.96 1.90 -4.28
C SER A 40 -6.28 1.19 -4.39
N PHE A 41 -7.36 1.86 -4.03
CA PHE A 41 -8.71 1.35 -4.16
C PHE A 41 -9.65 2.47 -4.63
N GLU A 42 -10.83 2.06 -5.11
CA GLU A 42 -11.84 2.96 -5.65
C GLU A 42 -13.15 2.82 -4.87
N ILE A 43 -13.77 3.96 -4.57
CA ILE A 43 -15.08 4.09 -3.94
C ILE A 43 -15.84 5.14 -4.75
N ASP A 44 -16.99 4.79 -5.31
CA ASP A 44 -17.86 5.69 -6.08
C ASP A 44 -17.14 6.47 -7.19
N GLY A 45 -16.20 5.82 -7.88
CA GLY A 45 -15.38 6.43 -8.95
C GLY A 45 -14.23 7.32 -8.44
N GLU A 46 -14.09 7.48 -7.12
CA GLU A 46 -12.98 8.20 -6.52
C GLU A 46 -11.85 7.25 -6.11
N ARG A 47 -10.62 7.59 -6.53
CA ARG A 47 -9.43 6.80 -6.22
C ARG A 47 -8.73 7.30 -4.96
N TYR A 48 -8.42 6.34 -4.09
CA TYR A 48 -7.69 6.52 -2.84
C TYR A 48 -6.40 5.69 -2.86
N SER A 49 -5.34 6.17 -2.24
CA SER A 49 -4.07 5.43 -2.19
C SER A 49 -3.26 5.65 -0.93
N PHE A 50 -2.44 4.67 -0.56
CA PHE A 50 -1.48 4.74 0.54
C PHE A 50 -0.27 3.84 0.27
N LEU A 51 0.81 4.07 1.02
CA LEU A 51 1.98 3.20 1.04
C LEU A 51 1.90 2.24 2.23
N ALA A 52 2.11 0.96 1.97
CA ALA A 52 2.22 -0.06 3.01
C ALA A 52 3.20 -1.17 2.61
N LEU A 53 3.60 -1.99 3.57
CA LEU A 53 4.45 -3.13 3.29
C LEU A 53 3.66 -4.25 2.63
N GLY A 54 4.33 -4.95 1.72
CA GLY A 54 3.81 -6.13 1.04
C GLY A 54 2.63 -5.87 0.11
N ALA A 55 2.33 -6.87 -0.72
CA ALA A 55 1.23 -6.82 -1.68
C ALA A 55 -0.10 -7.39 -1.14
N LYS A 56 -0.13 -7.84 0.13
CA LYS A 56 -1.35 -8.39 0.74
C LYS A 56 -2.43 -7.30 0.80
N ARG A 57 -3.63 -7.60 0.30
CA ARG A 57 -4.76 -6.66 0.30
C ARG A 57 -5.21 -6.36 1.73
N TRP A 58 -5.53 -5.09 1.97
CA TRP A 58 -6.10 -4.63 3.24
C TRP A 58 -7.63 -4.67 3.25
N VAL A 59 -8.25 -4.69 2.07
CA VAL A 59 -9.70 -4.71 1.88
C VAL A 59 -10.02 -5.65 0.71
N PHE A 60 -11.01 -6.50 0.87
CA PHE A 60 -11.58 -7.33 -0.20
C PHE A 60 -12.94 -6.78 -0.64
N THR A 61 -13.45 -7.21 -1.80
CA THR A 61 -14.69 -6.67 -2.39
C THR A 61 -15.92 -6.75 -1.48
N ASN A 62 -16.02 -7.79 -0.64
CA ASN A 62 -17.15 -7.97 0.28
C ASN A 62 -16.88 -7.39 1.68
N ASP A 63 -15.77 -6.68 1.86
CA ASP A 63 -15.49 -5.98 3.11
C ASP A 63 -16.01 -4.53 3.00
N THR A 64 -16.37 -3.95 4.14
CA THR A 64 -16.52 -2.51 4.29
C THR A 64 -15.28 -1.90 4.94
N VAL A 65 -14.99 -0.64 4.64
CA VAL A 65 -13.82 0.05 5.17
C VAL A 65 -14.18 1.43 5.69
N GLU A 66 -13.56 1.84 6.80
CA GLU A 66 -13.49 3.23 7.25
C GLU A 66 -12.02 3.69 7.34
N PHE A 67 -11.74 4.94 6.97
CA PHE A 67 -10.40 5.50 7.01
C PHE A 67 -10.41 7.03 6.95
N GLU A 68 -9.27 7.63 7.29
CA GLU A 68 -8.97 9.03 7.08
C GLU A 68 -8.05 9.22 5.88
N TRP A 69 -8.20 10.34 5.18
CA TRP A 69 -7.35 10.72 4.06
C TRP A 69 -7.14 12.23 3.97
N HIS A 70 -6.12 12.64 3.24
CA HIS A 70 -5.81 14.05 2.96
C HIS A 70 -5.34 14.20 1.51
N TRP A 71 -5.47 15.41 0.97
CA TRP A 71 -4.87 15.73 -0.32
C TRP A 71 -3.34 15.76 -0.19
N ASP A 72 -2.63 15.32 -1.24
CA ASP A 72 -1.22 15.66 -1.40
C ASP A 72 -1.03 17.19 -1.56
N GLU A 73 0.22 17.65 -1.49
CA GLU A 73 0.55 19.07 -1.55
C GLU A 73 0.03 19.75 -2.83
N ASN A 74 -0.12 19.00 -3.92
CA ASN A 74 -0.61 19.50 -5.20
C ASN A 74 -2.11 19.29 -5.43
N GLY A 75 -2.84 18.72 -4.47
CA GLY A 75 -4.29 18.49 -4.58
C GLY A 75 -4.71 17.44 -5.63
N ARG A 76 -3.79 16.59 -6.06
CA ARG A 76 -3.98 15.60 -7.12
C ARG A 76 -4.35 14.21 -6.59
N TYR A 77 -3.87 13.85 -5.41
CA TYR A 77 -3.99 12.49 -4.86
C TYR A 77 -4.65 12.50 -3.48
N ARG A 78 -5.61 11.59 -3.30
CA ARG A 78 -6.24 11.30 -2.01
C ARG A 78 -5.37 10.30 -1.25
N ASN A 79 -4.49 10.80 -0.38
CA ASN A 79 -3.58 10.01 0.43
C ASN A 79 -4.25 9.53 1.71
N VAL A 80 -4.47 8.23 1.81
CA VAL A 80 -5.06 7.58 2.98
C VAL A 80 -4.00 7.45 4.08
N ASP A 81 -4.39 7.71 5.32
CA ASP A 81 -3.56 7.40 6.49
C ASP A 81 -3.75 5.91 6.85
N PRO A 82 -2.76 5.04 6.58
CA PRO A 82 -2.88 3.60 6.80
C PRO A 82 -3.14 3.23 8.25
N ALA A 83 -2.73 4.06 9.22
CA ALA A 83 -2.99 3.79 10.64
C ALA A 83 -4.49 3.84 10.98
N THR A 84 -5.27 4.57 10.19
CA THR A 84 -6.72 4.76 10.39
C THR A 84 -7.59 3.76 9.63
N VAL A 85 -7.00 2.95 8.74
CA VAL A 85 -7.76 2.01 7.91
C VAL A 85 -8.27 0.85 8.77
N ARG A 86 -9.59 0.82 8.96
CA ARG A 86 -10.30 -0.27 9.64
C ARG A 86 -11.20 -0.98 8.63
N THR A 87 -11.01 -2.29 8.54
CA THR A 87 -11.73 -3.16 7.61
C THR A 87 -12.71 -4.00 8.41
N MET A 88 -13.95 -4.11 7.95
CA MET A 88 -14.98 -4.97 8.54
C MET A 88 -15.38 -6.03 7.52
N ASN A 89 -15.51 -7.28 7.97
CA ASN A 89 -15.96 -8.39 7.12
C ASN A 89 -17.47 -8.30 6.85
N SER A 90 -18.00 -9.23 6.05
CA SER A 90 -19.44 -9.30 5.73
C SER A 90 -20.36 -9.55 6.94
N ARG A 91 -19.81 -9.90 8.11
CA ARG A 91 -20.54 -10.04 9.38
C ARG A 91 -20.51 -8.76 10.21
N GLY A 92 -19.83 -7.71 9.73
CA GLY A 92 -19.62 -6.45 10.47
C GLY A 92 -18.49 -6.51 11.49
N GLU A 93 -17.70 -7.59 11.56
CA GLU A 93 -16.61 -7.74 12.52
C GLU A 93 -15.35 -7.06 12.00
N THR A 94 -14.66 -6.31 12.86
CA THR A 94 -13.37 -5.70 12.49
C THR A 94 -12.31 -6.77 12.28
N VAL A 95 -11.64 -6.74 11.13
CA VAL A 95 -10.58 -7.68 10.75
C VAL A 95 -9.30 -6.96 10.40
N VAL A 96 -8.16 -7.47 10.89
CA VAL A 96 -6.85 -6.97 10.51
C VAL A 96 -6.37 -7.71 9.28
N ARG A 97 -6.25 -6.99 8.16
CA ARG A 97 -5.73 -7.50 6.88
C ARG A 97 -4.51 -6.69 6.45
N GLY A 98 -3.72 -7.27 5.54
CA GLY A 98 -2.48 -6.66 5.06
C GLY A 98 -1.35 -6.67 6.10
N GLU A 99 -0.18 -6.18 5.71
CA GLU A 99 0.98 -6.06 6.61
C GLU A 99 1.03 -4.65 7.21
N ARG A 100 0.97 -4.57 8.56
CA ARG A 100 0.90 -3.30 9.31
C ARG A 100 2.25 -2.82 9.85
N GLY A 101 3.32 -3.60 9.63
CA GLY A 101 4.65 -3.24 10.08
C GLY A 101 5.24 -2.01 9.37
N THR A 102 6.34 -1.53 9.92
CA THR A 102 7.12 -0.41 9.37
C THR A 102 8.52 -0.89 8.97
N LYS A 103 9.16 -0.15 8.06
CA LYS A 103 10.51 -0.45 7.56
C LYS A 103 11.11 0.81 6.95
N LYS A 104 12.43 0.98 7.03
CA LYS A 104 13.12 2.01 6.21
C LYS A 104 13.04 1.65 4.72
N GLY A 105 12.70 2.63 3.89
CA GLY A 105 12.66 2.48 2.43
C GLY A 105 14.05 2.22 1.85
N ARG A 106 14.09 1.54 0.70
CA ARG A 106 15.31 1.30 -0.08
C ARG A 106 15.28 2.12 -1.36
N SER A 107 16.36 2.83 -1.65
CA SER A 107 16.48 3.66 -2.86
C SER A 107 17.35 3.03 -3.96
N ALA A 108 18.14 2.00 -3.63
CA ALA A 108 19.09 1.39 -4.58
C ALA A 108 18.70 -0.04 -4.98
N PRO A 109 18.88 -0.43 -6.26
CA PRO A 109 18.67 -1.80 -6.71
C PRO A 109 19.73 -2.75 -6.12
N PRO A 110 19.42 -4.06 -6.01
CA PRO A 110 20.40 -5.04 -5.60
C PRO A 110 21.57 -5.08 -6.60
N ARG A 111 22.80 -5.24 -6.08
CA ARG A 111 23.95 -5.51 -6.95
C ARG A 111 23.71 -6.81 -7.70
N MET A 112 23.98 -6.81 -9.01
CA MET A 112 23.95 -8.02 -9.81
C MET A 112 24.94 -9.06 -9.25
N PRO A 113 24.60 -10.36 -9.28
CA PRO A 113 25.56 -11.41 -8.93
C PRO A 113 26.75 -11.40 -9.91
N GLY A 114 27.88 -11.95 -9.47
CA GLY A 114 29.14 -11.91 -10.22
C GLY A 114 29.98 -10.67 -9.94
N SER A 115 31.28 -10.79 -10.19
CA SER A 115 32.24 -9.68 -10.17
C SER A 115 31.95 -8.69 -11.30
N ARG A 116 32.43 -7.45 -11.16
CA ARG A 116 32.28 -6.42 -12.21
C ARG A 116 32.92 -6.84 -13.56
N ARG A 117 33.87 -7.78 -13.55
CA ARG A 117 34.49 -8.32 -14.76
C ARG A 117 33.55 -9.29 -15.47
N GLU A 118 32.91 -10.19 -14.72
CA GLU A 118 31.93 -11.16 -15.25
C GLU A 118 30.63 -10.51 -15.76
N GLN A 119 30.39 -9.23 -15.44
CA GLN A 119 29.23 -8.47 -15.92
C GLN A 119 29.52 -7.62 -17.17
N ARG A 120 30.76 -7.64 -17.68
CA ARG A 120 31.20 -6.85 -18.86
C ARG A 120 31.27 -7.67 -20.15
N ASP A 121 31.38 -8.98 -20.04
CA ASP A 121 31.22 -9.94 -21.15
C ASP A 121 29.73 -10.24 -21.39
#